data_AF-A0A6N7TPI1-F1
#
_entry.id   AF-A0A6N7TPI1-F1
#
_cell.length_a   1.000
_cell.length_b   1.000
_cell.length_c   1.000
_cell.angle_alpha   90.00
_cell.angle_beta   90.00
_cell.angle_gamma   90.00
#
_symmetry.space_group_name_H-M   'P 1'
#
loop_
_entity.id
_entity.type
_entity.pdbx_description
1 polymer ?
#
loop_
_entity_poly.entity_id
_entity_poly.type
_entity_poly.pdbx_seq_one_letter_code
_entity_poly.pdbx_strand_id
1 'polypeptide(L)'
;MKKTRLVALVALVAVCIAGWTVLGMNAVSEVKTQKDTVAAAEYYRGKKLFQLSLQNYMSAIGNKPTEALYDAYIATCKEYYEDCATANVRSIEEDAYAAAVAEYPARADYWEAYVQLYYEDGDYDSVVRTLKQADAAKIPFNDAMMQYWNEAYYACNVSNSSYLSVQLAGMDGVYLGWDGEKNVLFSSADGELLDRDYVFVGPVGQSTVVLCSDEKGESFAFQLSQNLMVGRFMAEIEEGNGYGDGLFPVKLKGRSDWSYIDINGTEYLNGYQMAGMFQNGKAPVRTQNGEWIFVDQSGAQQGSSYEEIQLSENGSWLVGGVFLAKENGVWNFYSESGEKQGALDADAVDLNRGSGLAFCKNGKWGFATNDGNVAIEPEYDKAKSFSGGVAAVCTDGKWGFINGNGTLVIDHLLADASYFDANGVCPARVLDSDVQQMLSWRVERS
;
A
#
# COMPACT_ATOMS: atom_id res chain seq x y z
N MET A 1 56.39 32.14 63.99
CA MET A 1 55.82 31.08 63.13
C MET A 1 54.64 30.28 63.73
N LYS A 2 54.06 30.61 64.90
CA LYS A 2 52.87 29.89 65.43
C LYS A 2 51.53 30.64 65.32
N LYS A 3 51.51 31.98 65.30
CA LYS A 3 50.26 32.77 65.14
C LYS A 3 49.73 32.79 63.70
N THR A 4 50.60 32.80 62.70
CA THR A 4 50.21 32.85 61.28
C THR A 4 49.60 31.54 60.75
N ARG A 5 50.00 30.38 61.31
CA ARG A 5 49.41 29.08 60.94
C ARG A 5 48.03 28.84 61.55
N LEU A 6 47.75 29.42 62.73
CA LEU A 6 46.44 29.32 63.38
C LEU A 6 45.37 30.15 62.65
N VAL A 7 45.74 31.34 62.17
CA VAL A 7 44.84 32.21 61.38
C VAL A 7 44.51 31.60 60.02
N ALA A 8 45.48 30.94 59.37
CA ALA A 8 45.26 30.25 58.11
C ALA A 8 44.34 29.02 58.27
N LEU A 9 44.45 28.26 59.37
CA LEU A 9 43.61 27.09 59.63
C LEU A 9 42.15 27.48 59.94
N VAL A 10 41.93 28.57 60.69
CA VAL A 10 40.59 29.08 61.00
C VAL A 10 39.91 29.65 59.74
N ALA A 11 40.66 30.32 58.85
CA ALA A 11 40.15 30.77 57.57
C ALA A 11 39.75 29.61 56.64
N LEU A 12 40.51 28.51 56.64
CA LEU A 12 40.23 27.35 55.79
C LEU A 12 39.01 26.55 56.27
N VAL A 13 38.80 26.44 57.58
CA VAL A 13 37.59 25.84 58.17
C VAL A 13 36.35 26.71 57.91
N ALA A 14 36.48 28.04 57.94
CA ALA A 14 35.38 28.96 57.59
C ALA A 14 34.99 28.87 56.11
N VAL A 15 35.95 28.68 55.20
CA VAL A 15 35.69 28.46 53.76
C VAL A 15 35.07 27.09 53.51
N CYS A 16 35.45 26.04 54.26
CA CYS A 16 34.79 24.74 54.17
C CYS A 16 33.36 24.75 54.72
N ILE A 17 33.07 25.49 55.79
CA ILE A 17 31.71 25.64 56.33
C ILE A 17 30.84 26.50 55.40
N ALA A 18 31.39 27.57 54.82
CA ALA A 18 30.70 28.38 53.80
C ALA A 18 30.42 27.60 52.50
N GLY A 19 31.33 26.69 52.11
CA GLY A 19 31.15 25.80 50.97
C GLY A 19 29.99 24.81 51.15
N TRP A 20 29.76 24.32 52.37
CA TRP A 20 28.62 23.43 52.67
C TRP A 20 27.29 24.18 52.78
N THR A 21 27.28 25.46 53.17
CA THR A 21 26.06 26.29 53.09
C THR A 21 25.68 26.66 51.66
N VAL A 22 26.65 26.82 50.74
CA VAL A 22 26.38 27.08 49.32
C VAL A 22 25.93 25.81 48.59
N LEU A 23 26.46 24.64 48.94
CA LEU A 23 26.01 23.35 48.38
C LEU A 23 24.62 22.91 48.91
N GLY A 24 24.22 23.34 50.10
CA GLY A 24 22.86 23.16 50.63
C GLY A 24 21.82 24.15 50.08
N MET A 25 22.25 25.25 49.45
CA MET A 25 21.36 26.26 48.87
C MET A 25 21.09 26.06 47.36
N ASN A 26 21.84 25.17 46.70
CA ASN A 26 21.65 24.89 45.27
C ASN A 26 20.43 24.01 44.94
N ALA A 27 19.65 23.58 45.94
CA ALA A 27 18.32 23.00 45.70
C ALA A 27 17.16 24.00 45.95
N VAL A 28 17.45 25.19 46.48
CA VAL A 28 16.42 26.16 46.91
C VAL A 28 16.46 27.48 46.12
N SER A 29 17.58 27.82 45.46
CA SER A 29 17.64 28.99 44.56
C SER A 29 16.97 28.73 43.20
N GLU A 30 17.15 27.54 42.61
CA GLU A 30 16.56 27.17 41.30
C GLU A 30 15.03 27.19 41.32
N VAL A 31 14.42 26.68 42.40
CA VAL A 31 12.94 26.64 42.56
C VAL A 31 12.34 28.04 42.64
N LYS A 32 13.08 29.02 43.18
CA LYS A 32 12.59 30.39 43.33
C LYS A 32 12.59 31.13 41.99
N THR A 33 13.68 31.03 41.22
CA THR A 33 13.75 31.58 39.85
C THR A 33 12.78 30.90 38.89
N GLN A 34 12.60 29.58 38.99
CA GLN A 34 11.62 28.84 38.17
C GLN A 34 10.17 29.27 38.49
N LYS A 35 9.84 29.45 39.77
CA LYS A 35 8.51 29.94 40.17
C LYS A 35 8.27 31.37 39.68
N ASP A 36 9.31 32.20 39.68
CA ASP A 36 9.23 33.58 39.18
C ASP A 36 9.07 33.62 37.64
N THR A 37 9.67 32.69 36.88
CA THR A 37 9.50 32.61 35.41
C THR A 37 8.12 32.08 35.02
N VAL A 38 7.58 31.07 35.70
CA VAL A 38 6.22 30.57 35.43
C VAL A 38 5.17 31.63 35.76
N ALA A 39 5.30 32.32 36.89
CA ALA A 39 4.41 33.43 37.23
C ALA A 39 4.47 34.58 36.22
N ALA A 40 5.66 34.88 35.68
CA ALA A 40 5.81 35.84 34.59
C ALA A 40 5.13 35.36 33.30
N ALA A 41 5.25 34.08 32.95
CA ALA A 41 4.59 33.50 31.79
C ALA A 41 3.06 33.62 31.89
N GLU A 42 2.48 33.19 33.02
CA GLU A 42 1.04 33.30 33.30
C GLU A 42 0.57 34.76 33.27
N TYR A 43 1.35 35.69 33.82
CA TYR A 43 1.07 37.12 33.75
C TYR A 43 0.98 37.63 32.31
N TYR A 44 1.94 37.27 31.46
CA TYR A 44 1.93 37.68 30.04
C TYR A 44 0.82 36.99 29.24
N ARG A 45 0.54 35.71 29.49
CA ARG A 45 -0.61 34.99 28.92
C ARG A 45 -1.92 35.70 29.22
N GLY A 46 -2.16 36.08 30.47
CA GLY A 46 -3.35 36.84 30.89
C GLY A 46 -3.46 38.24 30.28
N LYS A 47 -2.38 38.78 29.71
CA LYS A 47 -2.34 40.04 28.95
C LYS A 47 -2.37 39.83 27.43
N LYS A 48 -2.52 38.59 26.96
CA LYS A 48 -2.41 38.19 25.55
C LYS A 48 -1.08 38.59 24.91
N LEU A 49 -0.01 38.71 25.72
CA LEU A 49 1.35 38.94 25.25
C LEU A 49 2.03 37.59 25.01
N PHE A 50 1.48 36.82 24.07
CA PHE A 50 1.78 35.39 23.91
C PHE A 50 3.26 35.11 23.68
N GLN A 51 3.96 35.87 22.83
CA GLN A 51 5.39 35.66 22.59
C GLN A 51 6.23 35.77 23.87
N LEU A 52 5.92 36.75 24.74
CA LEU A 52 6.61 36.90 26.03
C LEU A 52 6.24 35.77 26.99
N SER A 53 4.98 35.32 26.98
CA SER A 53 4.54 34.16 27.75
C SER A 53 5.31 32.90 27.35
N LEU A 54 5.33 32.59 26.05
CA LEU A 54 6.00 31.43 25.47
C LEU A 54 7.51 31.44 25.77
N GLN A 55 8.19 32.58 25.66
CA GLN A 55 9.61 32.70 26.04
C GLN A 55 9.87 32.36 27.51
N ASN A 56 9.00 32.79 28.43
CA ASN A 56 9.15 32.50 29.85
C ASN A 56 8.86 31.03 30.17
N TYR A 57 7.85 30.43 29.53
CA TYR A 57 7.59 29.00 29.63
C TYR A 57 8.77 28.17 29.10
N MET A 58 9.31 28.50 27.92
CA MET A 58 10.48 27.81 27.36
C MET A 58 11.72 27.94 28.25
N SER A 59 11.94 29.10 28.88
CA SER A 59 13.01 29.24 29.87
C SER A 59 12.79 28.36 31.09
N ALA A 60 11.55 28.22 31.58
CA ALA A 60 11.22 27.33 32.68
C ALA A 60 11.40 25.85 32.31
N ILE A 61 10.99 25.46 31.09
CA ILE A 61 11.16 24.10 30.54
C ILE A 61 12.65 23.76 30.43
N GLY A 62 13.47 24.66 29.85
CA GLY A 62 14.91 24.44 29.68
C GLY A 62 15.68 24.26 30.98
N ASN A 63 15.18 24.80 32.10
CA ASN A 63 15.79 24.58 33.41
C ASN A 63 15.40 23.23 34.01
N LYS A 64 14.10 22.90 33.98
CA LYS A 64 13.60 21.62 34.48
C LYS A 64 12.26 21.29 33.81
N PRO A 65 12.24 20.41 32.80
CA PRO A 65 11.02 20.04 32.13
C PRO A 65 10.09 19.30 33.11
N THR A 66 8.80 19.65 33.05
CA THR A 66 7.73 18.92 33.74
C THR A 66 6.51 18.89 32.84
N GLU A 67 5.67 17.85 32.97
CA GLU A 67 4.41 17.73 32.23
C GLU A 67 3.54 19.00 32.37
N ALA A 68 3.40 19.51 33.60
CA ALA A 68 2.61 20.73 33.85
C ALA A 68 3.14 21.98 33.13
N LEU A 69 4.46 22.08 32.89
CA LEU A 69 5.04 23.18 32.12
C LEU A 69 4.72 23.04 30.63
N TYR A 70 4.80 21.83 30.08
CA TYR A 70 4.41 21.57 28.71
C TYR A 70 2.91 21.75 28.49
N ASP A 71 2.06 21.28 29.42
CA ASP A 71 0.61 21.51 29.37
C ASP A 71 0.29 23.02 29.32
N ALA A 72 0.95 23.82 30.16
CA ALA A 72 0.77 25.27 30.18
C ALA A 72 1.32 25.97 28.93
N TYR A 73 2.47 25.51 28.42
CA TYR A 73 3.10 26.01 27.21
C TYR A 73 2.23 25.75 25.98
N ILE A 74 1.81 24.49 25.76
CA ILE A 74 0.92 24.08 24.66
C ILE A 74 -0.41 24.83 24.73
N ALA A 75 -1.02 24.93 25.92
CA ALA A 75 -2.27 25.68 26.07
C ALA A 75 -2.10 27.17 25.72
N THR A 76 -0.91 27.74 25.95
CA THR A 76 -0.59 29.12 25.52
C THR A 76 -0.42 29.20 24.00
N CYS A 77 0.20 28.19 23.37
CA CYS A 77 0.30 28.11 21.90
C CYS A 77 -1.09 28.06 21.25
N LYS A 78 -1.99 27.23 21.78
CA LYS A 78 -3.40 27.14 21.34
C LYS A 78 -4.11 28.49 21.40
N GLU A 79 -4.08 29.14 22.56
CA GLU A 79 -4.70 30.47 22.73
C GLU A 79 -4.10 31.51 21.77
N TYR A 80 -2.80 31.42 21.49
CA TYR A 80 -2.16 32.31 20.54
C TYR A 80 -2.64 32.07 19.11
N TYR A 81 -2.80 30.81 18.70
CA TYR A 81 -3.36 30.47 17.39
C TYR A 81 -4.82 30.90 17.25
N GLU A 82 -5.64 30.69 18.29
CA GLU A 82 -7.03 31.14 18.33
C GLU A 82 -7.15 32.68 18.22
N ASP A 83 -6.24 33.43 18.82
CA ASP A 83 -6.20 34.90 18.74
C ASP A 83 -5.62 35.40 17.39
N CYS A 84 -4.70 34.65 16.78
CA CYS A 84 -3.98 35.01 15.56
C CYS A 84 -3.65 33.79 14.69
N ALA A 85 -4.63 33.30 13.93
CA ALA A 85 -4.50 32.13 13.07
C ALA A 85 -3.63 32.43 11.83
N THR A 86 -2.31 32.26 11.98
CA THR A 86 -1.33 32.39 10.89
C THR A 86 -0.42 31.17 10.84
N ALA A 87 0.17 30.89 9.68
CA ALA A 87 1.09 29.75 9.50
C ALA A 87 2.28 29.79 10.48
N ASN A 88 2.82 30.98 10.76
CA ASN A 88 3.91 31.13 11.73
C ASN A 88 3.48 30.77 13.16
N VAL A 89 2.24 31.09 13.53
CA VAL A 89 1.72 30.75 14.87
C VAL A 89 1.39 29.26 14.94
N ARG A 90 0.86 28.66 13.86
CA ARG A 90 0.65 27.21 13.76
C ARG A 90 1.98 26.46 13.95
N SER A 91 3.05 26.87 13.28
CA SER A 91 4.38 26.27 13.42
C SER A 91 4.90 26.29 14.87
N ILE A 92 4.57 27.33 15.66
CA ILE A 92 4.94 27.38 17.08
C ILE A 92 4.18 26.33 17.90
N GLU A 93 2.91 26.10 17.58
CA GLU A 93 2.10 25.05 18.21
C GLU A 93 2.60 23.65 17.84
N GLU A 94 2.92 23.42 16.56
CA GLU A 94 3.54 22.18 16.09
C GLU A 94 4.88 21.89 16.81
N ASP A 95 5.78 22.88 16.87
CA ASP A 95 7.06 22.76 17.59
C ASP A 95 6.86 22.44 19.07
N ALA A 96 5.81 22.99 19.68
CA ALA A 96 5.46 22.71 21.08
C ALA A 96 5.07 21.25 21.29
N TYR A 97 4.25 20.68 20.41
CA TYR A 97 3.90 19.26 20.48
C TYR A 97 5.08 18.36 20.14
N ALA A 98 5.86 18.69 19.11
CA ALA A 98 7.06 17.94 18.76
C ALA A 98 8.05 17.83 19.94
N ALA A 99 8.26 18.93 20.67
CA ALA A 99 9.08 18.93 21.89
C ALA A 99 8.42 18.13 23.02
N ALA A 100 7.11 18.24 23.19
CA ALA A 100 6.37 17.55 24.25
C ALA A 100 6.40 16.03 24.08
N VAL A 101 6.17 15.52 22.87
CA VAL A 101 6.22 14.07 22.59
C VAL A 101 7.64 13.51 22.63
N ALA A 102 8.66 14.33 22.37
CA ALA A 102 10.06 13.93 22.53
C ALA A 102 10.45 13.80 24.01
N GLU A 103 9.98 14.71 24.86
CA GLU A 103 10.28 14.70 26.31
C GLU A 103 9.40 13.69 27.08
N TYR A 104 8.11 13.60 26.73
CA TYR A 104 7.12 12.75 27.39
C TYR A 104 6.42 11.80 26.39
N PRO A 105 7.17 10.89 25.74
CA PRO A 105 6.61 10.04 24.69
C PRO A 105 5.47 9.13 25.16
N ALA A 106 5.39 8.82 26.46
CA ALA A 106 4.33 7.99 27.05
C ALA A 106 2.96 8.71 27.17
N ARG A 107 2.90 10.03 26.96
CA ARG A 107 1.67 10.82 27.03
C ARG A 107 0.87 10.70 25.73
N ALA A 108 -0.06 9.75 25.69
CA ALA A 108 -0.89 9.50 24.50
C ALA A 108 -1.72 10.72 24.07
N ASP A 109 -2.14 11.56 25.01
CA ASP A 109 -2.88 12.79 24.76
C ASP A 109 -2.06 13.85 24.01
N TYR A 110 -0.74 13.89 24.21
CA TYR A 110 0.14 14.75 23.40
C TYR A 110 0.20 14.27 21.95
N TRP A 111 0.30 12.96 21.71
CA TRP A 111 0.29 12.41 20.36
C TRP A 111 -1.05 12.63 19.66
N GLU A 112 -2.17 12.38 20.33
CA GLU A 112 -3.52 12.61 19.79
C GLU A 112 -3.71 14.07 19.37
N ALA A 113 -3.36 15.02 20.24
CA ALA A 113 -3.53 16.42 19.93
C ALA A 113 -2.51 16.91 18.87
N TYR A 114 -1.32 16.31 18.81
CA TYR A 114 -0.34 16.62 17.79
C TYR A 114 -0.80 16.17 16.40
N VAL A 115 -1.28 14.92 16.28
CA VAL A 115 -1.82 14.42 15.01
C VAL A 115 -3.07 15.19 14.57
N GLN A 116 -3.91 15.60 15.54
CA GLN A 116 -5.12 16.37 15.26
C GLN A 116 -4.81 17.67 14.50
N LEU A 117 -3.71 18.36 14.82
CA LEU A 117 -3.30 19.57 14.08
C LEU A 117 -3.16 19.32 12.58
N TYR A 118 -2.42 18.27 12.21
CA TYR A 118 -2.21 17.91 10.81
C TYR A 118 -3.48 17.40 10.15
N TYR A 119 -4.32 16.69 10.89
CA TYR A 119 -5.60 16.21 10.38
C TYR A 119 -6.55 17.36 10.03
N GLU A 120 -6.69 18.34 10.93
CA GLU A 120 -7.52 19.53 10.71
C GLU A 120 -7.03 20.39 9.53
N ASP A 121 -5.72 20.49 9.35
CA ASP A 121 -5.10 21.22 8.24
C ASP A 121 -5.11 20.40 6.92
N GLY A 122 -5.55 19.13 6.95
CA GLY A 122 -5.64 18.24 5.80
C GLY A 122 -4.29 17.70 5.32
N ASP A 123 -3.24 17.81 6.12
CA ASP A 123 -1.88 17.31 5.87
C ASP A 123 -1.78 15.83 6.28
N TYR A 124 -2.32 14.96 5.44
CA TYR A 124 -2.39 13.52 5.71
C TYR A 124 -1.01 12.83 5.74
N ASP A 125 -0.01 13.37 5.04
CA ASP A 125 1.36 12.87 5.13
C ASP A 125 1.91 13.05 6.54
N SER A 126 1.69 14.23 7.13
CA SER A 126 2.10 14.52 8.50
C SER A 126 1.26 13.80 9.55
N VAL A 127 -0.03 13.53 9.29
CA VAL A 127 -0.85 12.64 10.12
C VAL A 127 -0.22 11.24 10.21
N VAL A 128 0.02 10.60 9.07
CA VAL A 128 0.56 9.23 9.04
C VAL A 128 1.97 9.18 9.61
N ARG A 129 2.82 10.16 9.31
CA ARG A 129 4.19 10.24 9.84
C ARG A 129 4.20 10.35 11.36
N THR A 130 3.38 11.23 11.92
CA THR A 130 3.27 11.44 13.37
C THR A 130 2.72 10.20 14.07
N LEU A 131 1.73 9.53 13.49
CA LEU A 131 1.21 8.28 14.04
C LEU A 131 2.22 7.14 13.96
N LYS A 132 2.99 7.01 12.87
CA LYS A 132 4.12 6.05 12.79
C LYS A 132 5.13 6.30 13.93
N GLN A 133 5.39 7.56 14.30
CA GLN A 133 6.25 7.90 15.44
C GLN A 133 5.62 7.51 16.79
N ALA A 134 4.32 7.73 16.96
CA ALA A 134 3.58 7.29 18.16
C ALA A 134 3.61 5.76 18.32
N ASP A 135 3.42 4.99 17.25
CA ASP A 135 3.53 3.52 17.27
C ASP A 135 4.97 3.06 17.58
N ALA A 136 5.98 3.72 17.02
CA ALA A 136 7.38 3.47 17.35
C ALA A 136 7.67 3.72 18.85
N ALA A 137 7.01 4.71 19.44
CA ALA A 137 7.00 5.00 20.87
C ALA A 137 6.11 4.05 21.70
N LYS A 138 5.50 3.04 21.07
CA LYS A 138 4.63 2.03 21.69
C LYS A 138 3.37 2.60 22.34
N ILE A 139 2.82 3.66 21.73
CA ILE A 139 1.57 4.27 22.17
C ILE A 139 0.39 3.54 21.53
N PRO A 140 -0.53 2.97 22.35
CA PRO A 140 -1.74 2.39 21.81
C PRO A 140 -2.63 3.50 21.25
N PHE A 141 -3.06 3.35 20.00
CA PHE A 141 -3.96 4.32 19.38
C PHE A 141 -5.36 4.17 19.99
N ASN A 142 -5.93 5.30 20.40
CA ASN A 142 -7.33 5.38 20.77
C ASN A 142 -8.20 5.56 19.51
N ASP A 143 -9.52 5.64 19.71
CA ASP A 143 -10.49 5.72 18.62
C ASP A 143 -10.23 6.92 17.69
N ALA A 144 -9.85 8.09 18.24
CA ALA A 144 -9.56 9.28 17.45
C ALA A 144 -8.30 9.10 16.59
N MET A 145 -7.21 8.61 17.18
CA MET A 145 -5.97 8.33 16.45
C MET A 145 -6.16 7.26 15.37
N MET A 146 -6.96 6.22 15.66
CA MET A 146 -7.32 5.20 14.67
C MET A 146 -8.19 5.76 13.54
N GLN A 147 -9.11 6.67 13.84
CA GLN A 147 -9.88 7.38 12.82
C GLN A 147 -8.96 8.21 11.92
N TYR A 148 -8.09 9.04 12.49
CA TYR A 148 -7.13 9.85 11.73
C TYR A 148 -6.20 8.97 10.89
N TRP A 149 -5.71 7.85 11.44
CA TRP A 149 -4.93 6.87 10.70
C TRP A 149 -5.69 6.36 9.49
N ASN A 150 -6.90 5.86 9.67
CA ASN A 150 -7.64 5.21 8.60
C ASN A 150 -8.00 6.22 7.49
N GLU A 151 -8.49 7.40 7.86
CA GLU A 151 -8.85 8.43 6.89
C GLU A 151 -7.64 8.96 6.12
N ALA A 152 -6.50 9.18 6.79
CA ALA A 152 -5.29 9.69 6.14
C ALA A 152 -4.56 8.62 5.32
N TYR A 153 -4.33 7.44 5.91
CA TYR A 153 -3.54 6.36 5.31
C TYR A 153 -4.21 5.73 4.08
N TYR A 154 -5.54 5.66 4.09
CA TYR A 154 -6.33 5.10 2.98
C TYR A 154 -6.98 6.17 2.09
N ALA A 155 -6.67 7.45 2.30
CA ALA A 155 -7.08 8.50 1.37
C ALA A 155 -6.52 8.23 -0.04
N CYS A 156 -7.37 8.42 -1.04
CA CYS A 156 -7.00 8.32 -2.45
C CYS A 156 -7.19 9.64 -3.19
N ASN A 157 -6.29 9.91 -4.13
CA ASN A 157 -6.52 10.85 -5.22
C ASN A 157 -7.13 10.11 -6.40
N VAL A 158 -7.83 10.84 -7.27
CA VAL A 158 -8.37 10.32 -8.54
C VAL A 158 -7.60 10.96 -9.68
N SER A 159 -7.13 10.17 -10.65
CA SER A 159 -6.41 10.67 -11.81
C SER A 159 -7.30 11.53 -12.72
N ASN A 160 -6.68 12.52 -13.38
CA ASN A 160 -7.35 13.28 -14.43
C ASN A 160 -7.59 12.46 -15.71
N SER A 161 -6.78 11.43 -15.96
CA SER A 161 -7.00 10.48 -17.06
C SER A 161 -8.19 9.59 -16.77
N SER A 162 -9.00 9.32 -17.79
CA SER A 162 -10.17 8.46 -17.73
C SER A 162 -10.25 7.57 -18.96
N TYR A 163 -10.75 6.36 -18.78
CA TYR A 163 -10.89 5.35 -19.82
C TYR A 163 -12.31 4.77 -19.77
N LEU A 164 -12.86 4.37 -20.91
CA LEU A 164 -14.12 3.61 -20.95
C LEU A 164 -13.97 2.24 -20.29
N SER A 165 -12.78 1.64 -20.38
CA SER A 165 -12.39 0.46 -19.61
C SER A 165 -10.88 0.40 -19.41
N VAL A 166 -10.47 -0.19 -18.29
CA VAL A 166 -9.08 -0.47 -17.92
C VAL A 166 -9.03 -1.91 -17.45
N GLN A 167 -8.11 -2.67 -18.03
CA GLN A 167 -7.86 -4.06 -17.66
C GLN A 167 -6.42 -4.22 -17.17
N LEU A 168 -6.17 -5.22 -16.33
CA LEU A 168 -4.81 -5.58 -15.97
C LEU A 168 -4.13 -6.22 -17.17
N ALA A 169 -2.91 -5.79 -17.46
CA ALA A 169 -2.14 -6.25 -18.61
C ALA A 169 -1.06 -7.26 -18.21
N GLY A 170 -1.30 -8.09 -17.18
CA GLY A 170 -0.41 -9.22 -16.86
C GLY A 170 0.86 -8.90 -16.06
N MET A 171 1.25 -7.63 -15.98
CA MET A 171 2.37 -7.17 -15.15
C MET A 171 1.86 -6.21 -14.08
N ASP A 172 2.45 -6.29 -12.88
CA ASP A 172 2.08 -5.37 -11.81
C ASP A 172 2.33 -3.91 -12.21
N GLY A 173 1.35 -3.06 -11.93
CA GLY A 173 1.35 -1.66 -12.37
C GLY A 173 1.17 -1.41 -13.87
N VAL A 174 0.89 -2.42 -14.70
CA VAL A 174 0.64 -2.23 -16.14
C VAL A 174 -0.79 -2.58 -16.52
N TYR A 175 -1.37 -1.71 -17.34
CA TYR A 175 -2.78 -1.68 -17.66
C TYR A 175 -3.00 -1.51 -19.16
N LEU A 176 -4.10 -2.09 -19.64
CA LEU A 176 -4.62 -1.86 -20.97
C LEU A 176 -5.90 -1.02 -20.85
N GLY A 177 -5.82 0.25 -21.23
CA GLY A 177 -6.94 1.18 -21.26
C GLY A 177 -7.57 1.27 -22.65
N TRP A 178 -8.89 1.39 -22.70
CA TRP A 178 -9.63 1.78 -23.90
C TRP A 178 -10.24 3.15 -23.67
N ASP A 179 -9.83 4.15 -24.46
CA ASP A 179 -10.31 5.52 -24.33
C ASP A 179 -11.54 5.85 -25.22
N GLY A 180 -11.95 4.90 -26.07
CA GLY A 180 -13.01 5.10 -27.06
C GLY A 180 -12.52 5.19 -28.50
N GLU A 181 -11.22 5.41 -28.69
CA GLU A 181 -10.56 5.51 -30.00
C GLU A 181 -9.52 4.40 -30.17
N LYS A 182 -8.75 4.11 -29.12
CA LYS A 182 -7.61 3.19 -29.18
C LYS A 182 -7.36 2.43 -27.87
N ASN A 183 -6.61 1.34 -28.03
CA ASN A 183 -6.02 0.61 -26.91
C ASN A 183 -4.72 1.30 -26.48
N VAL A 184 -4.60 1.63 -25.20
CA VAL A 184 -3.44 2.29 -24.59
C VAL A 184 -2.83 1.35 -23.56
N LEU A 185 -1.63 0.83 -23.84
CA LEU A 185 -0.85 0.09 -22.86
C LEU A 185 -0.02 1.08 -22.05
N PHE A 186 -0.25 1.14 -20.73
CA PHE A 186 0.44 2.10 -19.86
C PHE A 186 0.85 1.50 -18.51
N SER A 187 1.93 2.04 -17.95
CA SER A 187 2.40 1.79 -16.59
C SER A 187 1.91 2.90 -15.66
N SER A 188 1.54 2.55 -14.41
CA SER A 188 1.27 3.55 -13.37
C SER A 188 2.51 4.37 -12.97
N ALA A 189 3.71 3.86 -13.25
CA ALA A 189 4.96 4.58 -12.99
C ALA A 189 5.43 5.43 -14.19
N ASP A 190 5.33 4.89 -15.40
CA ASP A 190 6.02 5.44 -16.58
C ASP A 190 5.09 6.01 -17.65
N GLY A 191 3.77 5.88 -17.50
CA GLY A 191 2.80 6.31 -18.52
C GLY A 191 2.74 5.34 -19.70
N GLU A 192 2.45 5.85 -20.91
CA GLU A 192 2.28 5.02 -22.11
C GLU A 192 3.56 4.24 -22.47
N LEU A 193 3.40 2.95 -22.77
CA LEU A 193 4.50 2.01 -23.02
C LEU A 193 4.69 1.66 -24.50
N LEU A 194 3.76 2.06 -25.37
CA LEU A 194 3.81 1.83 -26.81
C LEU A 194 3.67 3.16 -27.54
N ASP A 195 4.42 3.32 -28.64
CA ASP A 195 4.48 4.55 -29.42
C ASP A 195 3.42 4.63 -30.54
N ARG A 196 2.60 3.58 -30.68
CA ARG A 196 1.64 3.38 -31.76
C ARG A 196 0.41 2.62 -31.29
N ASP A 197 -0.66 2.78 -32.05
CA ASP A 197 -1.93 2.15 -31.77
C ASP A 197 -1.99 0.74 -32.40
N TYR A 198 -2.54 -0.21 -31.64
CA TYR A 198 -2.72 -1.59 -32.06
C TYR A 198 -4.17 -2.03 -31.84
N VAL A 199 -4.69 -2.85 -32.75
CA VAL A 199 -6.05 -3.42 -32.61
C VAL A 199 -6.09 -4.51 -31.56
N PHE A 200 -4.98 -5.22 -31.39
CA PHE A 200 -4.79 -6.23 -30.36
C PHE A 200 -3.53 -5.89 -29.57
N VAL A 201 -3.64 -5.88 -28.25
CA VAL A 201 -2.51 -5.84 -27.32
C VAL A 201 -2.75 -6.95 -26.32
N GLY A 202 -1.89 -7.97 -26.35
CA GLY A 202 -1.93 -9.07 -25.40
C GLY A 202 -1.42 -8.67 -24.02
N PRO A 203 -1.55 -9.55 -23.02
CA PRO A 203 -0.97 -9.30 -21.72
C PRO A 203 0.56 -9.38 -21.77
N VAL A 204 1.22 -8.64 -20.87
CA VAL A 204 2.67 -8.66 -20.69
C VAL A 204 3.08 -9.99 -20.06
N GLY A 205 3.98 -10.69 -20.72
CA GLY A 205 4.57 -11.95 -20.27
C GLY A 205 5.93 -11.78 -19.59
N GLN A 206 6.65 -12.90 -19.48
CA GLN A 206 8.01 -12.95 -18.97
C GLN A 206 8.93 -11.98 -19.72
N SER A 207 9.96 -11.47 -19.02
CA SER A 207 10.92 -10.51 -19.58
C SER A 207 10.29 -9.25 -20.18
N THR A 208 9.08 -8.88 -19.73
CA THR A 208 8.31 -7.71 -20.20
C THR A 208 7.95 -7.77 -21.69
N VAL A 209 7.81 -8.98 -22.26
CA VAL A 209 7.47 -9.16 -23.67
C VAL A 209 5.95 -9.11 -23.87
N VAL A 210 5.49 -8.34 -24.85
CA VAL A 210 4.08 -8.21 -25.23
C VAL A 210 3.89 -8.48 -26.73
N LEU A 211 2.78 -9.13 -27.08
CA LEU A 211 2.35 -9.36 -28.46
C LEU A 211 1.29 -8.34 -28.84
N CYS A 212 1.51 -7.65 -29.97
CA CYS A 212 0.56 -6.69 -30.52
C CYS A 212 0.25 -7.02 -31.98
N SER A 213 -0.95 -6.66 -32.46
CA SER A 213 -1.31 -6.78 -33.87
C SER A 213 -1.90 -5.48 -34.40
N ASP A 214 -1.59 -5.16 -35.65
CA ASP A 214 -2.15 -4.00 -36.35
C ASP A 214 -3.40 -4.36 -37.19
N GLU A 215 -4.07 -3.34 -37.73
CA GLU A 215 -5.27 -3.51 -38.58
C GLU A 215 -5.02 -4.30 -39.88
N LYS A 216 -3.76 -4.43 -40.30
CA LYS A 216 -3.37 -5.15 -41.52
C LYS A 216 -3.11 -6.64 -41.25
N GLY A 217 -3.21 -7.06 -40.00
CA GLY A 217 -2.94 -8.41 -39.54
C GLY A 217 -1.45 -8.72 -39.40
N GLU A 218 -0.61 -7.69 -39.32
CA GLU A 218 0.78 -7.83 -38.95
C GLU A 218 0.92 -7.85 -37.43
N SER A 219 1.68 -8.82 -36.91
CA SER A 219 1.93 -9.01 -35.50
C SER A 219 3.38 -8.70 -35.13
N PHE A 220 3.55 -8.17 -33.92
CA PHE A 220 4.81 -7.66 -33.41
C PHE A 220 5.02 -8.11 -31.97
N ALA A 221 6.22 -8.55 -31.65
CA ALA A 221 6.62 -8.79 -30.27
C ALA A 221 7.53 -7.65 -29.80
N PHE A 222 7.18 -7.02 -28.68
CA PHE A 222 7.94 -5.92 -28.08
C PHE A 222 8.46 -6.32 -26.71
N GLN A 223 9.74 -6.04 -26.45
CA GLN A 223 10.32 -6.10 -25.11
C GLN A 223 10.28 -4.70 -24.49
N LEU A 224 9.30 -4.47 -23.61
CA LEU A 224 8.99 -3.14 -23.08
C LEU A 224 10.15 -2.53 -22.28
N SER A 225 10.83 -3.33 -21.46
CA SER A 225 12.00 -2.89 -20.66
C SER A 225 13.17 -2.36 -21.49
N GLN A 226 13.22 -2.67 -22.79
CA GLN A 226 14.26 -2.20 -23.72
C GLN A 226 13.72 -1.26 -24.78
N ASN A 227 12.41 -1.00 -24.80
CA ASN A 227 11.72 -0.30 -25.89
C ASN A 227 12.12 -0.85 -27.27
N LEU A 228 12.13 -2.18 -27.41
CA LEU A 228 12.68 -2.88 -28.57
C LEU A 228 11.67 -3.85 -29.18
N MET A 229 11.47 -3.76 -30.50
CA MET A 229 10.78 -4.80 -31.27
C MET A 229 11.71 -6.00 -31.46
N VAL A 230 11.29 -7.16 -30.97
CA VAL A 230 12.09 -8.41 -30.99
C VAL A 230 11.52 -9.45 -31.95
N GLY A 231 10.31 -9.24 -32.46
CA GLY A 231 9.66 -10.15 -33.39
C GLY A 231 8.67 -9.43 -34.30
N ARG A 232 8.47 -9.96 -35.51
CA ARG A 232 7.54 -9.43 -36.51
C ARG A 232 7.14 -10.53 -37.49
N PHE A 233 5.84 -10.76 -37.66
CA PHE A 233 5.31 -11.81 -38.52
C PHE A 233 3.86 -11.54 -38.95
N MET A 234 3.39 -12.26 -39.97
CA MET A 234 2.01 -12.14 -40.45
C MET A 234 1.14 -13.20 -39.80
N ALA A 235 0.35 -12.80 -38.79
CA ALA A 235 -0.71 -13.60 -38.21
C ALA A 235 -1.68 -12.69 -37.48
N GLU A 236 -2.98 -12.88 -37.70
CA GLU A 236 -4.02 -12.15 -36.97
C GLU A 236 -4.33 -12.88 -35.66
N ILE A 237 -4.17 -12.18 -34.54
CA ILE A 237 -4.43 -12.71 -33.19
C ILE A 237 -5.84 -12.28 -32.75
N GLU A 238 -6.64 -13.23 -32.27
CA GLU A 238 -7.97 -12.98 -31.69
C GLU A 238 -7.89 -12.88 -30.16
N GLU A 239 -7.15 -13.82 -29.55
CA GLU A 239 -6.90 -13.88 -28.11
C GLU A 239 -5.46 -14.33 -27.88
N GLY A 240 -4.86 -13.95 -26.75
CA GLY A 240 -3.51 -14.38 -26.39
C GLY A 240 -3.22 -14.22 -24.92
N ASN A 241 -2.31 -15.05 -24.43
CA ASN A 241 -1.76 -14.99 -23.08
C ASN A 241 -0.29 -14.55 -23.15
N GLY A 242 0.35 -14.38 -21.98
CA GLY A 242 1.68 -13.83 -21.85
C GLY A 242 2.75 -14.68 -22.54
N TYR A 243 3.78 -14.03 -23.04
CA TYR A 243 5.01 -14.69 -23.50
C TYR A 243 5.69 -15.45 -22.36
N GLY A 244 6.05 -16.70 -22.58
CA GLY A 244 6.76 -17.50 -21.58
C GLY A 244 7.61 -18.58 -22.20
N ASP A 245 8.82 -18.77 -21.68
CA ASP A 245 9.84 -19.73 -22.15
C ASP A 245 10.02 -19.79 -23.68
N GLY A 246 9.85 -18.68 -24.40
CA GLY A 246 10.02 -18.63 -25.86
C GLY A 246 8.74 -18.64 -26.69
N LEU A 247 7.57 -18.82 -26.08
CA LEU A 247 6.31 -19.04 -26.80
C LEU A 247 5.18 -18.14 -26.31
N PHE A 248 4.31 -17.75 -27.24
CA PHE A 248 3.01 -17.15 -26.98
C PHE A 248 1.90 -18.18 -27.15
N PRO A 249 1.12 -18.50 -26.10
CA PRO A 249 -0.22 -19.06 -26.26
C PRO A 249 -1.15 -18.05 -26.94
N VAL A 250 -1.70 -18.41 -28.10
CA VAL A 250 -2.59 -17.56 -28.90
C VAL A 250 -3.75 -18.35 -29.49
N LYS A 251 -4.86 -17.68 -29.70
CA LYS A 251 -5.92 -18.12 -30.62
C LYS A 251 -5.85 -17.22 -31.84
N LEU A 252 -5.48 -17.82 -32.97
CA LEU A 252 -5.42 -17.08 -34.24
C LEU A 252 -6.84 -16.81 -34.74
N LYS A 253 -7.02 -15.68 -35.41
CA LYS A 253 -8.32 -15.24 -35.92
C LYS A 253 -8.97 -16.30 -36.82
N GLY A 254 -10.21 -16.65 -36.50
CA GLY A 254 -10.98 -17.64 -37.26
C GLY A 254 -10.67 -19.10 -36.92
N ARG A 255 -9.81 -19.36 -35.93
CA ARG A 255 -9.61 -20.70 -35.35
C ARG A 255 -10.42 -20.88 -34.08
N SER A 256 -10.84 -22.11 -33.84
CA SER A 256 -11.52 -22.50 -32.60
C SER A 256 -10.55 -22.98 -31.51
N ASP A 257 -9.29 -23.23 -31.86
CA ASP A 257 -8.28 -23.80 -30.99
C ASP A 257 -7.17 -22.80 -30.65
N TRP A 258 -6.57 -23.02 -29.48
CA TRP A 258 -5.37 -22.33 -29.03
C TRP A 258 -4.12 -23.07 -29.53
N SER A 259 -3.12 -22.27 -29.87
CA SER A 259 -1.80 -22.68 -30.35
C SER A 259 -0.69 -21.98 -29.59
N TYR A 260 0.53 -22.51 -29.70
CA TYR A 260 1.74 -21.84 -29.24
C TYR A 260 2.59 -21.43 -30.43
N ILE A 261 2.93 -20.14 -30.50
CA ILE A 261 3.79 -19.57 -31.55
C ILE A 261 5.04 -18.92 -30.95
N ASP A 262 6.15 -18.89 -31.67
CA ASP A 262 7.33 -18.11 -31.27
C ASP A 262 7.23 -16.64 -31.70
N ILE A 263 8.25 -15.84 -31.38
CA ILE A 263 8.36 -14.43 -31.76
C ILE A 263 8.47 -14.19 -33.29
N ASN A 264 8.65 -15.26 -34.07
CA ASN A 264 8.69 -15.22 -35.54
C ASN A 264 7.38 -15.74 -36.16
N GLY A 265 6.38 -16.08 -35.34
CA GLY A 265 5.10 -16.62 -35.80
C GLY A 265 5.13 -18.10 -36.18
N THR A 266 6.21 -18.82 -35.85
CA THR A 266 6.29 -20.26 -36.09
C THR A 266 5.44 -20.98 -35.05
N GLU A 267 4.49 -21.79 -35.51
CA GLU A 267 3.59 -22.58 -34.66
C GLU A 267 4.23 -23.91 -34.24
N TYR A 268 4.15 -24.24 -32.95
CA TYR A 268 4.77 -25.44 -32.36
C TYR A 268 3.75 -26.46 -31.85
N LEU A 269 2.74 -26.00 -31.10
CA LEU A 269 1.71 -26.84 -30.50
C LEU A 269 0.33 -26.23 -30.79
N ASN A 270 -0.71 -27.07 -30.94
CA ASN A 270 -2.05 -26.62 -31.29
C ASN A 270 -3.14 -27.64 -30.93
N GLY A 271 -4.40 -27.28 -31.22
CA GLY A 271 -5.54 -28.16 -30.98
C GLY A 271 -6.04 -28.15 -29.54
N TYR A 272 -5.69 -27.15 -28.73
CA TYR A 272 -6.17 -27.01 -27.35
C TYR A 272 -7.43 -26.14 -27.29
N GLN A 273 -8.29 -26.39 -26.30
CA GLN A 273 -9.45 -25.52 -26.04
C GLN A 273 -9.02 -24.22 -25.37
N MET A 274 -7.99 -24.27 -24.53
CA MET A 274 -7.36 -23.13 -23.85
C MET A 274 -5.88 -23.43 -23.61
N ALA A 275 -5.05 -22.40 -23.55
CA ALA A 275 -3.62 -22.51 -23.28
C ALA A 275 -3.14 -21.41 -22.34
N GLY A 276 -2.45 -21.80 -21.27
CA GLY A 276 -1.76 -20.88 -20.36
C GLY A 276 -0.35 -20.54 -20.83
N MET A 277 0.33 -19.70 -20.07
CA MET A 277 1.71 -19.28 -20.34
C MET A 277 2.69 -20.42 -20.00
N PHE A 278 3.71 -20.61 -20.83
CA PHE A 278 4.84 -21.46 -20.49
C PHE A 278 5.66 -20.82 -19.36
N GLN A 279 5.90 -21.58 -18.30
CA GLN A 279 6.75 -21.17 -17.19
C GLN A 279 7.51 -22.40 -16.69
N ASN A 280 8.80 -22.25 -16.48
CA ASN A 280 9.65 -23.31 -15.92
C ASN A 280 9.56 -24.63 -16.71
N GLY A 281 9.46 -24.53 -18.04
CA GLY A 281 9.48 -25.66 -18.97
C GLY A 281 8.14 -26.34 -19.22
N LYS A 282 7.03 -25.86 -18.63
CA LYS A 282 5.69 -26.42 -18.85
C LYS A 282 4.60 -25.35 -18.93
N ALA A 283 3.48 -25.69 -19.55
CA ALA A 283 2.29 -24.85 -19.61
C ALA A 283 1.02 -25.69 -19.38
N PRO A 284 0.00 -25.16 -18.69
CA PRO A 284 -1.29 -25.82 -18.60
C PRO A 284 -2.07 -25.61 -19.89
N VAL A 285 -2.71 -26.68 -20.36
CA VAL A 285 -3.58 -26.66 -21.53
C VAL A 285 -4.86 -27.41 -21.22
N ARG A 286 -5.97 -26.91 -21.76
CA ARG A 286 -7.24 -27.62 -21.72
C ARG A 286 -7.40 -28.45 -22.98
N THR A 287 -7.49 -29.77 -22.80
CA THR A 287 -7.61 -30.73 -23.91
C THR A 287 -9.00 -30.69 -24.52
N GLN A 288 -9.18 -31.33 -25.68
CA GLN A 288 -10.49 -31.47 -26.31
C GLN A 288 -11.50 -32.28 -25.49
N ASN A 289 -11.02 -33.10 -24.55
CA ASN A 289 -11.86 -33.85 -23.62
C ASN A 289 -12.30 -33.01 -22.41
N GLY A 290 -11.85 -31.75 -22.32
CA GLY A 290 -12.21 -30.81 -21.27
C GLY A 290 -11.34 -30.86 -20.02
N GLU A 291 -10.44 -31.85 -19.90
CA GLU A 291 -9.46 -31.98 -18.82
C GLU A 291 -8.29 -30.99 -19.01
N TRP A 292 -7.78 -30.49 -17.89
CA TRP A 292 -6.56 -29.71 -17.84
C TRP A 292 -5.34 -30.60 -17.57
N ILE A 293 -4.28 -30.40 -18.34
CA ILE A 293 -2.99 -31.07 -18.16
C ILE A 293 -1.86 -30.06 -18.30
N PHE A 294 -0.69 -30.36 -17.74
CA PHE A 294 0.54 -29.66 -18.12
C PHE A 294 1.22 -30.35 -19.29
N VAL A 295 1.79 -29.59 -20.22
CA VAL A 295 2.61 -30.09 -21.31
C VAL A 295 3.97 -29.40 -21.34
N ASP A 296 5.00 -30.10 -21.78
CA ASP A 296 6.27 -29.49 -22.16
C ASP A 296 6.23 -28.91 -23.59
N GLN A 297 7.35 -28.33 -24.04
CA GLN A 297 7.44 -27.73 -25.39
C GLN A 297 7.34 -28.74 -26.55
N SER A 298 7.47 -30.04 -26.27
CA SER A 298 7.20 -31.11 -27.26
C SER A 298 5.74 -31.53 -27.30
N GLY A 299 4.92 -31.04 -26.36
CA GLY A 299 3.54 -31.44 -26.17
C GLY A 299 3.37 -32.67 -25.27
N ALA A 300 4.45 -33.17 -24.66
CA ALA A 300 4.37 -34.32 -23.78
C ALA A 300 3.79 -33.92 -22.42
N GLN A 301 2.82 -34.68 -21.94
CA GLN A 301 2.15 -34.43 -20.66
C GLN A 301 3.13 -34.53 -19.48
N GLN A 302 3.00 -33.59 -18.55
CA GLN A 302 3.79 -33.50 -17.31
C GLN A 302 2.86 -33.70 -16.10
N GLY A 303 2.97 -34.84 -15.41
CA GLY A 303 2.20 -35.11 -14.20
C GLY A 303 0.72 -35.45 -14.43
N SER A 304 -0.11 -35.14 -13.44
CA SER A 304 -1.54 -35.49 -13.38
C SER A 304 -2.44 -34.60 -14.26
N SER A 305 -3.69 -35.03 -14.45
CA SER A 305 -4.77 -34.20 -15.00
C SER A 305 -5.63 -33.59 -13.88
N TYR A 306 -6.32 -32.49 -14.21
CA TYR A 306 -7.15 -31.71 -13.30
C TYR A 306 -8.48 -31.34 -13.98
N GLU A 307 -9.51 -31.09 -13.18
CA GLU A 307 -10.81 -30.60 -13.68
C GLU A 307 -10.70 -29.15 -14.16
N GLU A 308 -9.90 -28.36 -13.46
CA GLU A 308 -9.66 -26.94 -13.71
C GLU A 308 -8.31 -26.53 -13.14
N ILE A 309 -7.61 -25.63 -13.82
CA ILE A 309 -6.41 -24.95 -13.31
C ILE A 309 -6.70 -23.45 -13.36
N GLN A 310 -6.49 -22.75 -12.25
CA GLN A 310 -6.63 -21.31 -12.23
C GLN A 310 -5.43 -20.65 -12.92
N LEU A 311 -5.73 -19.66 -13.76
CA LEU A 311 -4.74 -18.83 -14.43
C LEU A 311 -4.90 -17.36 -14.01
N SER A 312 -3.80 -16.61 -13.94
CA SER A 312 -3.83 -15.15 -13.83
C SER A 312 -4.20 -14.50 -15.17
N GLU A 313 -4.26 -13.16 -15.20
CA GLU A 313 -4.62 -12.39 -16.40
C GLU A 313 -3.68 -12.58 -17.60
N ASN A 314 -2.43 -12.97 -17.37
CA ASN A 314 -1.50 -13.28 -18.47
C ASN A 314 -1.39 -14.78 -18.74
N GLY A 315 -2.27 -15.61 -18.18
CA GLY A 315 -2.19 -17.05 -18.32
C GLY A 315 -1.11 -17.69 -17.45
N SER A 316 -0.47 -16.97 -16.53
CA SER A 316 0.43 -17.56 -15.53
C SER A 316 -0.37 -18.52 -14.65
N TRP A 317 0.19 -19.69 -14.42
CA TRP A 317 -0.41 -20.70 -13.55
C TRP A 317 0.27 -20.75 -12.19
N LEU A 318 1.43 -20.12 -12.05
CA LEU A 318 2.20 -20.08 -10.82
C LEU A 318 2.16 -18.67 -10.22
N VAL A 319 1.60 -18.54 -9.02
CA VAL A 319 1.51 -17.28 -8.27
C VAL A 319 2.12 -17.50 -6.89
N GLY A 320 3.21 -16.79 -6.57
CA GLY A 320 3.90 -16.95 -5.29
C GLY A 320 4.46 -18.36 -5.03
N GLY A 321 4.76 -19.13 -6.09
CA GLY A 321 5.27 -20.51 -6.00
C GLY A 321 4.19 -21.59 -5.82
N VAL A 322 2.92 -21.21 -5.88
CA VAL A 322 1.77 -22.09 -5.74
C VAL A 322 0.89 -22.00 -6.99
N PHE A 323 0.27 -23.11 -7.38
CA PHE A 323 -0.85 -23.12 -8.33
C PHE A 323 -2.10 -23.74 -7.73
N LEU A 324 -3.26 -23.28 -8.19
CA LEU A 324 -4.56 -23.80 -7.77
C LEU A 324 -5.14 -24.68 -8.86
N ALA A 325 -5.53 -25.90 -8.48
CA ALA A 325 -6.23 -26.80 -9.38
C ALA A 325 -7.36 -27.55 -8.68
N LYS A 326 -8.43 -27.80 -9.44
CA LYS A 326 -9.64 -28.46 -8.95
C LYS A 326 -9.58 -29.96 -9.23
N GLU A 327 -9.81 -30.75 -8.20
CA GLU A 327 -9.91 -32.22 -8.28
C GLU A 327 -11.07 -32.70 -7.42
N ASN A 328 -11.92 -33.57 -7.98
CA ASN A 328 -13.10 -34.11 -7.34
C ASN A 328 -14.00 -33.02 -6.75
N GLY A 329 -14.13 -31.90 -7.47
CA GLY A 329 -14.93 -30.76 -7.05
C GLY A 329 -14.30 -29.84 -6.00
N VAL A 330 -13.08 -30.12 -5.50
CA VAL A 330 -12.41 -29.33 -4.44
C VAL A 330 -11.20 -28.60 -5.00
N TRP A 331 -10.99 -27.34 -4.59
CA TRP A 331 -9.79 -26.58 -4.95
C TRP A 331 -8.60 -27.00 -4.08
N ASN A 332 -7.46 -27.27 -4.70
CA ASN A 332 -6.25 -27.71 -4.03
C ASN A 332 -5.07 -26.80 -4.38
N PHE A 333 -4.20 -26.60 -3.39
CA PHE A 333 -2.98 -25.82 -3.53
C PHE A 333 -1.84 -26.79 -3.83
N TYR A 334 -1.08 -26.51 -4.87
CA TYR A 334 0.06 -27.32 -5.27
C TYR A 334 1.32 -26.48 -5.33
N SER A 335 2.43 -27.05 -4.89
CA SER A 335 3.75 -26.53 -5.24
C SER A 335 3.98 -26.60 -6.76
N GLU A 336 4.98 -25.89 -7.26
CA GLU A 336 5.41 -25.99 -8.65
C GLU A 336 5.65 -27.44 -9.13
N SER A 337 6.18 -28.31 -8.26
CA SER A 337 6.45 -29.72 -8.56
C SER A 337 5.19 -30.60 -8.61
N GLY A 338 4.03 -30.07 -8.21
CA GLY A 338 2.76 -30.81 -8.14
C GLY A 338 2.52 -31.50 -6.79
N GLU A 339 3.25 -31.13 -5.75
CA GLU A 339 2.99 -31.63 -4.39
C GLU A 339 1.83 -30.85 -3.77
N LYS A 340 0.82 -31.56 -3.27
CA LYS A 340 -0.34 -30.95 -2.61
C LYS A 340 0.05 -30.34 -1.27
N GLN A 341 -0.24 -29.05 -1.10
CA GLN A 341 0.08 -28.26 0.09
C GLN A 341 -1.15 -27.98 0.96
N GLY A 342 -2.33 -27.94 0.36
CA GLY A 342 -3.58 -27.62 1.06
C GLY A 342 -4.80 -27.88 0.20
N ALA A 343 -5.98 -27.67 0.78
CA ALA A 343 -7.25 -27.74 0.07
C ALA A 343 -8.25 -26.73 0.63
N LEU A 344 -9.13 -26.23 -0.22
CA LEU A 344 -10.20 -25.30 0.14
C LEU A 344 -11.51 -25.76 -0.52
N ASP A 345 -12.53 -25.97 0.31
CA ASP A 345 -13.88 -26.23 -0.17
C ASP A 345 -14.53 -24.92 -0.62
N ALA A 346 -14.41 -24.63 -1.92
CA ALA A 346 -14.90 -23.41 -2.54
C ALA A 346 -15.58 -23.69 -3.89
N ASP A 347 -16.56 -22.87 -4.23
CA ASP A 347 -17.23 -22.91 -5.53
C ASP A 347 -16.35 -22.23 -6.60
N ALA A 348 -15.68 -21.13 -6.22
CA ALA A 348 -14.73 -20.38 -7.05
C ALA A 348 -13.61 -19.77 -6.20
N VAL A 349 -12.52 -19.39 -6.85
CA VAL A 349 -11.30 -18.83 -6.23
C VAL A 349 -10.73 -17.71 -7.10
N ASP A 350 -9.98 -16.80 -6.49
CA ASP A 350 -9.22 -15.74 -7.15
C ASP A 350 -7.87 -15.57 -6.47
N LEU A 351 -6.81 -16.04 -7.14
CA LEU A 351 -5.41 -15.91 -6.72
C LEU A 351 -4.62 -15.18 -7.80
N ASN A 352 -4.47 -13.86 -7.64
CA ASN A 352 -3.92 -13.03 -8.71
C ASN A 352 -2.65 -12.29 -8.31
N ARG A 353 -2.71 -11.43 -7.28
CA ARG A 353 -1.61 -10.50 -6.93
C ARG A 353 -1.00 -10.69 -5.54
N GLY A 354 -1.10 -11.88 -4.97
CA GLY A 354 -0.30 -12.27 -3.79
C GLY A 354 -1.09 -12.64 -2.54
N SER A 355 -0.75 -12.02 -1.41
CA SER A 355 -0.70 -12.59 -0.05
C SER A 355 -2.00 -13.10 0.60
N GLY A 356 -3.13 -13.08 -0.11
CA GLY A 356 -4.40 -13.59 0.40
C GLY A 356 -5.36 -13.95 -0.74
N LEU A 357 -5.83 -15.19 -0.72
CA LEU A 357 -6.78 -15.77 -1.66
C LEU A 357 -8.19 -15.24 -1.38
N ALA A 358 -8.89 -14.75 -2.41
CA ALA A 358 -10.33 -14.58 -2.33
C ALA A 358 -11.02 -15.88 -2.78
N PHE A 359 -12.05 -16.31 -2.06
CA PHE A 359 -12.79 -17.53 -2.41
C PHE A 359 -14.29 -17.33 -2.26
N CYS A 360 -15.06 -18.02 -3.10
CA CYS A 360 -16.51 -18.02 -3.08
C CYS A 360 -17.03 -19.33 -2.50
N LYS A 361 -17.97 -19.26 -1.57
CA LYS A 361 -18.72 -20.40 -1.07
C LYS A 361 -20.18 -20.01 -0.87
N ASN A 362 -21.11 -20.81 -1.40
CA ASN A 362 -22.55 -20.55 -1.33
C ASN A 362 -22.95 -19.17 -1.88
N GLY A 363 -22.26 -18.71 -2.93
CA GLY A 363 -22.53 -17.43 -3.59
C GLY A 363 -22.03 -16.18 -2.85
N LYS A 364 -21.27 -16.34 -1.77
CA LYS A 364 -20.62 -15.26 -1.05
C LYS A 364 -19.11 -15.41 -1.07
N TRP A 365 -18.40 -14.30 -1.02
CA TRP A 365 -16.95 -14.24 -1.06
C TRP A 365 -16.36 -13.93 0.31
N GLY A 366 -15.28 -14.63 0.64
CA GLY A 366 -14.45 -14.45 1.82
C GLY A 366 -12.97 -14.57 1.44
N PHE A 367 -12.11 -14.68 2.45
CA PHE A 367 -10.67 -14.72 2.26
C PHE A 367 -10.01 -15.85 3.03
N ALA A 368 -9.03 -16.48 2.39
CA ALA A 368 -8.24 -17.55 2.97
C ALA A 368 -6.74 -17.27 2.81
N THR A 369 -5.94 -17.84 3.70
CA THR A 369 -4.50 -17.88 3.57
C THR A 369 -4.08 -18.87 2.47
N ASN A 370 -2.83 -18.77 2.02
CA ASN A 370 -2.30 -19.59 0.91
C ASN A 370 -2.11 -21.09 1.25
N ASP A 371 -2.44 -21.51 2.47
CA ASP A 371 -2.52 -22.90 2.90
C ASP A 371 -3.97 -23.41 3.02
N GLY A 372 -4.96 -22.59 2.66
CA GLY A 372 -6.38 -22.93 2.62
C GLY A 372 -7.15 -22.65 3.92
N ASN A 373 -6.54 -22.01 4.92
CA ASN A 373 -7.26 -21.64 6.15
C ASN A 373 -8.10 -20.37 5.93
N VAL A 374 -9.38 -20.42 6.30
CA VAL A 374 -10.27 -19.25 6.21
C VAL A 374 -9.84 -18.19 7.23
N ALA A 375 -9.55 -16.99 6.73
CA ALA A 375 -9.17 -15.82 7.51
C ALA A 375 -10.35 -14.87 7.73
N ILE A 376 -11.19 -14.71 6.70
CA ILE A 376 -12.42 -13.91 6.73
C ILE A 376 -13.52 -14.76 6.11
N GLU A 377 -14.60 -14.98 6.86
CA GLU A 377 -15.72 -15.80 6.42
C GLU A 377 -16.44 -15.19 5.20
N PRO A 378 -17.04 -16.00 4.32
CA PRO A 378 -17.78 -15.49 3.17
C PRO A 378 -19.00 -14.64 3.56
N GLU A 379 -18.96 -13.35 3.24
CA GLU A 379 -20.05 -12.40 3.52
C GLU A 379 -20.33 -11.41 2.36
N TYR A 380 -19.35 -11.20 1.49
CA TYR A 380 -19.42 -10.24 0.38
C TYR A 380 -20.09 -10.83 -0.86
N ASP A 381 -20.75 -10.00 -1.67
CA ASP A 381 -21.33 -10.44 -2.95
C ASP A 381 -20.24 -10.79 -3.98
N LYS A 382 -19.14 -10.04 -3.96
CA LYS A 382 -17.92 -10.27 -4.74
C LYS A 382 -16.71 -9.83 -3.94
N ALA A 383 -15.56 -10.42 -4.23
CA ALA A 383 -14.27 -9.96 -3.72
C ALA A 383 -13.17 -10.16 -4.75
N LYS A 384 -12.06 -9.46 -4.56
CA LYS A 384 -10.81 -9.61 -5.29
C LYS A 384 -9.70 -9.95 -4.31
N SER A 385 -8.75 -10.79 -4.71
CA SER A 385 -7.59 -11.18 -3.89
C SER A 385 -6.83 -9.97 -3.31
N PHE A 386 -6.17 -10.15 -2.16
CA PHE A 386 -5.43 -9.06 -1.50
C PHE A 386 -4.24 -8.59 -2.36
N SER A 387 -4.08 -7.26 -2.46
CA SER A 387 -2.91 -6.61 -3.06
C SER A 387 -2.66 -5.25 -2.41
N GLY A 388 -1.39 -4.85 -2.26
CA GLY A 388 -1.04 -3.58 -1.61
C GLY A 388 -1.55 -3.44 -0.16
N GLY A 389 -1.81 -4.55 0.54
CA GLY A 389 -2.33 -4.59 1.91
C GLY A 389 -3.85 -4.40 2.05
N VAL A 390 -4.59 -4.34 0.95
CA VAL A 390 -6.05 -4.19 0.92
C VAL A 390 -6.69 -5.18 -0.06
N ALA A 391 -7.99 -5.40 0.05
CA ALA A 391 -8.78 -6.17 -0.90
C ALA A 391 -10.06 -5.43 -1.27
N ALA A 392 -10.42 -5.45 -2.56
CA ALA A 392 -11.68 -4.89 -3.01
C ALA A 392 -12.82 -5.86 -2.68
N VAL A 393 -13.88 -5.37 -2.08
CA VAL A 393 -15.07 -6.13 -1.71
C VAL A 393 -16.32 -5.43 -2.21
N CYS A 394 -17.34 -6.21 -2.57
CA CYS A 394 -18.60 -5.72 -3.08
C CYS A 394 -19.76 -6.13 -2.18
N THR A 395 -20.60 -5.15 -1.83
CA THR A 395 -21.85 -5.35 -1.09
C THR A 395 -22.94 -4.53 -1.77
N ASP A 396 -24.09 -5.15 -2.08
CA ASP A 396 -25.23 -4.52 -2.75
C ASP A 396 -24.85 -3.80 -4.05
N GLY A 397 -23.94 -4.40 -4.81
CA GLY A 397 -23.47 -3.89 -6.11
C GLY A 397 -22.52 -2.70 -6.04
N LYS A 398 -22.06 -2.31 -4.85
CA LYS A 398 -21.09 -1.24 -4.66
C LYS A 398 -19.77 -1.80 -4.14
N TRP A 399 -18.66 -1.26 -4.61
CA TRP A 399 -17.32 -1.68 -4.22
C TRP A 399 -16.72 -0.73 -3.19
N GLY A 400 -16.00 -1.33 -2.23
CA GLY A 400 -15.14 -0.67 -1.25
C GLY A 400 -13.86 -1.49 -1.06
N PHE A 401 -13.04 -1.11 -0.07
CA PHE A 401 -11.81 -1.85 0.25
C PHE A 401 -11.72 -2.16 1.74
N ILE A 402 -11.30 -3.39 2.05
CA ILE A 402 -10.96 -3.83 3.41
C ILE A 402 -9.45 -3.95 3.58
N ASN A 403 -8.97 -3.80 4.81
CA ASN A 403 -7.59 -4.13 5.18
C ASN A 403 -7.46 -5.61 5.59
N GLY A 404 -6.24 -6.04 5.92
CA GLY A 404 -5.95 -7.43 6.33
C GLY A 404 -6.66 -7.90 7.61
N ASN A 405 -7.25 -7.00 8.40
CA ASN A 405 -8.07 -7.35 9.57
C ASN A 405 -9.56 -7.47 9.22
N GLY A 406 -9.95 -7.33 7.95
CA GLY A 406 -11.35 -7.30 7.52
C GLY A 406 -12.07 -5.98 7.82
N THR A 407 -11.35 -4.93 8.23
CA THR A 407 -11.96 -3.62 8.47
C THR A 407 -12.13 -2.88 7.15
N LEU A 408 -13.34 -2.36 6.90
CA LEU A 408 -13.61 -1.47 5.77
C LEU A 408 -12.84 -0.16 5.93
N VAL A 409 -11.95 0.13 4.98
CA VAL A 409 -11.04 1.30 4.98
C VAL A 409 -11.31 2.27 3.83
N ILE A 410 -11.97 1.80 2.76
CA ILE A 410 -12.62 2.65 1.76
C ILE A 410 -14.07 2.18 1.68
N ASP A 411 -15.00 3.09 1.90
CA ASP A 411 -16.42 2.77 1.92
C ASP A 411 -16.96 2.30 0.56
N HIS A 412 -18.15 1.69 0.54
CA HIS A 412 -18.81 1.15 -0.65
C HIS A 412 -19.37 2.26 -1.56
N LEU A 413 -18.46 3.07 -2.12
CA LEU A 413 -18.73 4.29 -2.89
C LEU A 413 -18.32 4.16 -4.37
N LEU A 414 -17.89 2.98 -4.80
CA LEU A 414 -17.45 2.72 -6.16
C LEU A 414 -18.45 1.82 -6.90
N ALA A 415 -18.67 2.09 -8.19
CA ALA A 415 -19.42 1.21 -9.08
C ALA A 415 -18.58 0.01 -9.55
N ASP A 416 -17.25 0.16 -9.57
CA ASP A 416 -16.30 -0.90 -9.92
C ASP A 416 -14.92 -0.61 -9.31
N ALA A 417 -14.18 -1.64 -8.95
CA ALA A 417 -12.85 -1.52 -8.36
C ALA A 417 -11.96 -2.71 -8.73
N SER A 418 -10.70 -2.43 -9.06
CA SER A 418 -9.68 -3.43 -9.34
C SER A 418 -8.73 -3.60 -8.14
N TYR A 419 -7.49 -4.01 -8.38
CA TYR A 419 -6.45 -4.18 -7.38
C TYR A 419 -5.58 -2.93 -7.29
N PHE A 420 -5.08 -2.62 -6.08
CA PHE A 420 -3.95 -1.70 -5.94
C PHE A 420 -2.66 -2.41 -6.34
N ASP A 421 -1.90 -1.82 -7.26
CA ASP A 421 -0.57 -2.28 -7.63
C ASP A 421 0.50 -1.88 -6.59
N ALA A 422 1.76 -2.29 -6.81
CA ALA A 422 2.87 -1.95 -5.92
C ALA A 422 3.20 -0.45 -5.87
N ASN A 423 2.76 0.33 -6.87
CA ASN A 423 2.89 1.80 -6.87
C ASN A 423 1.74 2.48 -6.13
N GLY A 424 0.78 1.71 -5.60
CA GLY A 424 -0.35 2.25 -4.89
C GLY A 424 -1.44 2.82 -5.78
N VAL A 425 -1.56 2.31 -7.00
CA VAL A 425 -2.53 2.75 -8.00
C VAL A 425 -3.54 1.64 -8.31
N CYS A 426 -4.81 2.01 -8.48
CA CYS A 426 -5.92 1.07 -8.70
C CYS A 426 -6.92 1.62 -9.72
N PRO A 427 -7.23 0.92 -10.82
CA PRO A 427 -8.38 1.23 -11.66
C PRO A 427 -9.69 1.10 -10.87
N ALA A 428 -10.51 2.15 -10.89
CA ALA A 428 -11.83 2.13 -10.29
C ALA A 428 -12.81 3.02 -11.06
N ARG A 429 -14.09 2.82 -10.79
CA ARG A 429 -15.17 3.67 -11.29
C ARG A 429 -15.99 4.16 -10.11
N VAL A 430 -16.05 5.48 -9.93
CA VAL A 430 -16.95 6.10 -8.96
C VAL A 430 -18.41 5.88 -9.37
N LEU A 431 -19.33 5.95 -8.40
CA LEU A 431 -20.76 5.88 -8.70
C LEU A 431 -21.18 6.97 -9.69
N ASP A 432 -22.14 6.65 -10.56
CA ASP A 432 -22.69 7.54 -11.59
C ASP A 432 -21.69 8.02 -12.67
N SER A 433 -20.49 7.43 -12.74
CA SER A 433 -19.54 7.62 -13.84
C SER A 433 -19.65 6.49 -14.86
N ASP A 434 -19.53 6.84 -16.15
CA ASP A 434 -19.42 5.87 -17.25
C ASP A 434 -17.97 5.47 -17.55
N VAL A 435 -16.99 6.18 -16.97
CA VAL A 435 -15.56 5.98 -17.18
C VAL A 435 -14.87 5.45 -15.93
N GLN A 436 -13.84 4.63 -16.12
CA GLN A 436 -12.87 4.26 -15.11
C GLN A 436 -11.74 5.30 -15.03
N GLN A 437 -11.23 5.51 -13.83
CA GLN A 437 -10.09 6.37 -13.51
C GLN A 437 -9.12 5.59 -12.62
N MET A 438 -7.92 6.12 -12.44
CA MET A 438 -6.94 5.52 -11.54
C MET A 438 -7.04 6.21 -10.18
N LEU A 439 -7.36 5.43 -9.14
CA LEU A 439 -7.15 5.84 -7.75
C LEU A 439 -5.66 5.70 -7.43
N SER A 440 -5.10 6.63 -6.67
CA SER A 440 -3.76 6.50 -6.12
C SER A 440 -3.73 6.89 -4.64
N TRP A 441 -2.91 6.22 -3.83
CA TRP A 441 -2.75 6.62 -2.43
C TRP A 441 -2.29 8.06 -2.32
N ARG A 442 -2.93 8.84 -1.44
CA ARG A 442 -2.56 10.23 -1.20
C ARG A 442 -1.25 10.36 -0.42
N VAL A 443 -0.95 9.36 0.41
CA VAL A 443 0.20 9.34 1.32
C VAL A 443 1.20 8.26 0.91
N GLU A 444 2.49 8.58 1.01
CA GLU A 444 3.56 7.60 0.84
C GLU A 444 3.56 6.56 1.97
N ARG A 445 3.53 5.28 1.60
CA ARG A 445 3.38 4.18 2.56
C ARG A 445 4.69 3.53 3.01
N SER A 446 5.82 3.90 2.39
CA SER A 446 7.16 3.34 2.62
C SER A 446 7.70 3.50 4.05
#